data_AF-A0A317WU54-F1
#
_entry.id   AF-A0A317WU54-F1
#
_cell.length_a   1.000
_cell.length_b   1.000
_cell.length_c   1.000
_cell.angle_alpha   90.00
_cell.angle_beta   90.00
_cell.angle_gamma   90.00
#
_symmetry.space_group_name_H-M   'P 1'
#
loop_
_entity.id
_entity.type
_entity.pdbx_description
1 polymer ?
#
loop_
_entity_poly.entity_id
_entity_poly.type
_entity_poly.pdbx_seq_one_letter_code
_entity_poly.pdbx_strand_id
1 'polypeptide(L)'
;MDSLIEKLSDINLEPEHLLFNPRDNVSLDPKALENIPRFLFRVASPKTKGETTETWVRSADALKKKSSSQEDIFSNLTAQRGSEISRSLNEHLRWWRKTGLDNFMSWTSSLLFALQYILYLHQADWDGSNLDEIKLYVMDTSQFPRGAFLRDLDLIDAFQGYENGSGNGLKSLNLKDFRQLRTTKGFYFGEYLSQGSMRVAGKCQVISADLLFEGGELHLVVRILQPEFGDIHSRRDGEPSWAKEVKRLRESIWPSAKPPPTKFRASKDQIAAVDEIAMLL
;
A
#
# COMPACT_ATOMS: atom_id res chain seq x y z
N MET A 1 -36.24 24.64 -20.20
CA MET A 1 -36.05 23.69 -19.08
C MET A 1 -35.26 22.47 -19.55
N ASP A 2 -35.41 22.07 -20.82
CA ASP A 2 -34.74 20.90 -21.42
C ASP A 2 -33.22 21.08 -21.66
N SER A 3 -32.74 22.30 -21.85
CA SER A 3 -31.30 22.60 -22.03
C SER A 3 -30.45 22.41 -20.76
N LEU A 4 -31.06 22.40 -19.57
CA LEU A 4 -30.34 22.15 -18.31
C LEU A 4 -30.22 20.65 -18.02
N ILE A 5 -31.17 19.84 -18.51
CA ILE A 5 -31.17 18.38 -18.32
C ILE A 5 -30.12 17.72 -19.25
N GLU A 6 -29.95 18.23 -20.48
CA GLU A 6 -28.85 17.81 -21.38
C GLU A 6 -27.46 18.20 -20.87
N LYS A 7 -27.33 19.33 -20.13
CA LYS A 7 -26.04 19.72 -19.53
C LYS A 7 -25.70 18.95 -18.26
N LEU A 8 -26.68 18.31 -17.62
CA LEU A 8 -26.46 17.49 -16.43
C LEU A 8 -26.13 16.03 -16.79
N SER A 9 -26.51 15.54 -17.97
CA SER A 9 -26.14 14.19 -18.45
C SER A 9 -24.66 14.05 -18.81
N ASP A 10 -23.95 15.16 -19.02
CA ASP A 10 -22.50 15.20 -19.29
C ASP A 10 -21.65 15.46 -18.02
N ILE A 11 -22.28 15.59 -16.85
CA ILE A 11 -21.57 15.55 -15.58
C ILE A 11 -21.31 14.07 -15.27
N ASN A 12 -20.38 13.47 -16.00
CA ASN A 12 -19.81 12.17 -15.68
C ASN A 12 -18.91 12.37 -14.44
N LEU A 13 -19.54 12.57 -13.28
CA LEU A 13 -18.87 12.59 -11.98
C LEU A 13 -18.28 11.20 -11.80
N GLU A 14 -16.98 11.09 -12.09
CA GLU A 14 -16.19 9.92 -11.74
C GLU A 14 -16.50 9.57 -10.27
N PRO A 15 -16.94 8.34 -9.98
CA PRO A 15 -17.31 7.97 -8.62
C PRO A 15 -16.14 8.24 -7.68
N GLU A 16 -16.41 8.82 -6.51
CA GLU A 16 -15.35 9.22 -5.58
C GLU A 16 -14.50 8.02 -5.13
N HIS A 17 -15.10 6.83 -5.07
CA HIS A 17 -14.45 5.59 -4.65
C HIS A 17 -15.08 4.40 -5.39
N LEU A 18 -14.25 3.44 -5.79
CA LEU A 18 -14.70 2.09 -6.11
C LEU A 18 -14.53 1.19 -4.88
N LEU A 19 -15.64 0.72 -4.31
CA LEU A 19 -15.64 -0.03 -3.04
C LEU A 19 -15.56 -1.54 -3.27
N PHE A 20 -14.81 -2.23 -2.40
CA PHE A 20 -14.88 -3.68 -2.29
C PHE A 20 -16.23 -4.10 -1.69
N ASN A 21 -17.00 -4.88 -2.43
CA ASN A 21 -18.29 -5.41 -2.01
C ASN A 21 -18.32 -6.94 -2.12
N PRO A 22 -17.60 -7.65 -1.23
CA PRO A 22 -17.60 -9.11 -1.20
C PRO A 22 -19.02 -9.63 -0.99
N ARG A 23 -19.44 -10.56 -1.86
CA ARG A 23 -20.73 -11.25 -1.72
C ARG A 23 -20.64 -12.36 -0.67
N ASP A 24 -21.78 -12.78 -0.13
CA ASP A 24 -21.88 -13.82 0.91
C ASP A 24 -21.22 -15.17 0.54
N ASN A 25 -21.04 -15.44 -0.75
CA ASN A 25 -20.43 -16.68 -1.26
C ASN A 25 -18.89 -16.63 -1.37
N VAL A 26 -18.27 -15.49 -1.06
CA VAL A 26 -16.81 -15.36 -1.00
C VAL A 26 -16.36 -15.61 0.42
N SER A 27 -15.35 -16.47 0.59
CA SER A 27 -14.75 -16.75 1.90
C SER A 27 -13.89 -15.56 2.37
N LEU A 28 -14.56 -14.51 2.86
CA LEU A 28 -13.95 -13.35 3.50
C LEU A 28 -14.45 -13.28 4.95
N ASP A 29 -13.58 -13.00 5.90
CA ASP A 29 -14.01 -12.69 7.28
C ASP A 29 -14.91 -11.43 7.23
N PRO A 30 -16.14 -11.47 7.80
CA PRO A 30 -17.00 -10.28 7.88
C PRO A 30 -16.30 -9.05 8.48
N LYS A 31 -15.32 -9.26 9.38
CA LYS A 31 -14.53 -8.21 10.01
C LYS A 31 -13.41 -7.66 9.13
N ALA A 32 -13.11 -8.28 7.98
CA ALA A 32 -12.05 -7.81 7.06
C ALA A 32 -12.31 -6.37 6.56
N LEU A 33 -13.58 -5.99 6.41
CA LEU A 33 -13.98 -4.64 6.03
C LEU A 33 -14.02 -3.65 7.20
N GLU A 34 -13.92 -4.13 8.43
CA GLU A 34 -14.01 -3.34 9.67
C GLU A 34 -12.65 -3.11 10.31
N ASN A 35 -11.73 -4.07 10.16
CA ASN A 35 -10.39 -4.05 10.73
C ASN A 35 -9.42 -3.20 9.88
N ILE A 36 -9.83 -1.98 9.53
CA ILE A 36 -9.00 -1.05 8.79
C ILE A 36 -8.26 -0.15 9.79
N PRO A 37 -6.92 -0.08 9.75
CA PRO A 37 -6.15 0.82 10.59
C PRO A 37 -6.56 2.27 10.33
N ARG A 38 -6.63 3.09 11.39
CA ARG A 38 -6.96 4.52 11.27
C ARG A 38 -6.08 5.23 10.26
N PHE A 39 -4.80 4.92 10.23
CA PHE A 39 -3.85 5.53 9.30
C PHE A 39 -3.30 4.51 8.31
N LEU A 40 -3.35 4.88 7.03
CA LEU A 40 -2.65 4.20 5.95
C LEU A 40 -1.70 5.18 5.27
N PHE A 41 -0.57 4.65 4.80
CA PHE A 41 0.50 5.39 4.18
C PHE A 41 0.66 4.95 2.73
N ARG A 42 1.00 5.89 1.85
CA ARG A 42 1.44 5.59 0.48
C ARG A 42 2.61 6.50 0.12
N VAL A 43 3.67 5.90 -0.41
CA VAL A 43 4.80 6.65 -0.96
C VAL A 43 4.60 6.74 -2.47
N ALA A 44 4.82 7.93 -3.03
CA ALA A 44 4.82 8.12 -4.47
C ALA A 44 5.98 9.02 -4.91
N SER A 45 6.61 8.63 -6.01
CA SER A 45 7.58 9.40 -6.79
C SER A 45 6.96 9.71 -8.17
N PRO A 46 7.56 10.61 -8.97
CA PRO A 46 7.14 10.85 -10.36
C PRO A 46 7.15 9.59 -11.25
N LYS A 47 7.90 8.55 -10.86
CA LYS A 47 8.07 7.29 -11.61
C LYS A 47 7.19 6.16 -11.08
N THR A 48 6.47 6.37 -9.99
CA THR A 48 5.54 5.39 -9.43
C THR A 48 4.37 5.13 -10.39
N LYS A 49 3.93 3.89 -10.52
CA LYS A 49 2.79 3.53 -11.38
C LYS A 49 1.46 4.00 -10.78
N GLY A 50 0.53 4.32 -11.68
CA GLY A 50 -0.74 4.95 -11.32
C GLY A 50 -0.55 6.46 -11.13
N GLU A 51 -1.53 7.09 -10.51
CA GLU A 51 -1.45 8.50 -10.12
C GLU A 51 -1.67 8.60 -8.61
N THR A 52 -0.93 9.49 -7.97
CA THR A 52 -1.10 9.81 -6.55
C THR A 52 -0.82 11.29 -6.39
N THR A 53 -1.89 12.02 -6.08
CA THR A 53 -1.89 13.47 -5.87
C THR A 53 -2.68 13.79 -4.61
N GLU A 54 -2.67 15.06 -4.19
CA GLU A 54 -3.49 15.56 -3.09
C GLU A 54 -5.00 15.47 -3.35
N THR A 55 -5.41 15.22 -4.59
CA THR A 55 -6.83 15.17 -4.97
C THR A 55 -7.31 13.76 -5.31
N TRP A 56 -6.46 12.97 -5.94
CA TRP A 56 -6.80 11.66 -6.49
C TRP A 56 -5.66 10.65 -6.32
N VAL A 57 -6.06 9.41 -6.08
CA VAL A 57 -5.22 8.23 -6.24
C VAL A 57 -5.90 7.31 -7.24
N ARG A 58 -5.23 7.02 -8.35
CA ARG A 58 -5.80 6.25 -9.47
C ARG A 58 -4.91 5.08 -9.86
N SER A 59 -5.52 3.91 -10.02
CA SER A 59 -4.86 2.74 -10.59
C SER A 59 -4.42 2.99 -12.04
N ALA A 60 -3.50 2.16 -12.55
CA ALA A 60 -3.06 2.28 -13.94
C ALA A 60 -4.21 2.00 -14.93
N ASP A 61 -5.16 1.12 -14.56
CA ASP A 61 -6.36 0.89 -15.34
C ASP A 61 -7.33 2.08 -15.31
N ALA A 62 -7.46 2.76 -14.17
CA ALA A 62 -8.27 3.97 -14.03
C ALA A 62 -7.75 5.13 -14.88
N LEU A 63 -6.43 5.37 -14.87
CA LEU A 63 -5.80 6.38 -15.73
C LEU A 63 -6.02 6.12 -17.22
N LYS A 64 -6.06 4.83 -17.61
CA LYS A 64 -6.33 4.40 -18.98
C LYS A 64 -7.84 4.32 -19.29
N LYS A 65 -8.70 4.70 -18.35
CA LYS A 65 -10.16 4.66 -18.45
C LYS A 65 -10.69 3.29 -18.88
N LYS A 66 -10.05 2.21 -18.41
CA LYS A 66 -10.52 0.85 -18.70
C LYS A 66 -11.79 0.57 -17.91
N SER A 67 -12.72 -0.18 -18.50
CA SER A 67 -13.94 -0.61 -17.79
C SER A 67 -13.65 -1.41 -16.52
N SER A 68 -12.54 -2.17 -16.50
CA SER A 68 -12.07 -2.89 -15.32
C SER A 68 -11.84 -1.98 -14.10
N SER A 69 -11.62 -0.68 -14.32
CA SER A 69 -11.42 0.30 -13.24
C SER A 69 -12.70 0.78 -12.57
N GLN A 70 -13.85 0.45 -13.14
CA GLN A 70 -15.17 0.85 -12.66
C GLN A 70 -15.97 -0.33 -12.09
N GLU A 71 -15.41 -1.55 -12.18
CA GLU A 71 -16.04 -2.75 -11.69
C GLU A 71 -15.33 -3.27 -10.44
N ASP A 72 -16.09 -3.48 -9.37
CA ASP A 72 -15.58 -4.16 -8.18
C ASP A 72 -15.12 -5.59 -8.55
N ILE A 73 -13.95 -5.97 -8.06
CA ILE A 73 -13.38 -7.30 -8.29
C ILE A 73 -14.31 -8.44 -7.81
N PHE A 74 -15.18 -8.19 -6.81
CA PHE A 74 -16.15 -9.19 -6.33
C PHE A 74 -17.45 -9.24 -7.15
N SER A 75 -17.65 -8.32 -8.10
CA SER A 75 -18.83 -8.32 -8.96
C SER A 75 -18.73 -9.38 -10.05
N ASN A 76 -19.84 -10.05 -10.33
CA ASN A 76 -19.98 -11.01 -11.44
C ASN A 76 -18.91 -12.12 -11.45
N LEU A 77 -18.52 -12.62 -10.28
CA LEU A 77 -17.49 -13.65 -10.15
C LEU A 77 -17.91 -14.96 -10.83
N THR A 78 -17.11 -15.34 -11.83
CA THR A 78 -17.09 -16.67 -12.46
C THR A 78 -15.73 -17.32 -12.19
N ALA A 79 -15.57 -18.63 -12.45
CA ALA A 79 -14.28 -19.30 -12.31
C ALA A 79 -13.17 -18.62 -13.14
N GLN A 80 -13.51 -18.19 -14.36
CA GLN A 80 -12.58 -17.48 -15.25
C GLN A 80 -12.21 -16.09 -14.71
N ARG A 81 -13.20 -15.27 -14.34
CA ARG A 81 -12.95 -13.93 -13.79
C ARG A 81 -12.15 -14.00 -12.49
N GLY A 82 -12.49 -14.96 -11.61
CA GLY A 82 -11.73 -15.21 -10.39
C GLY A 82 -10.27 -15.58 -10.67
N SER A 83 -10.01 -16.40 -11.69
CA SER A 83 -8.62 -16.73 -12.09
C SER A 83 -7.85 -15.52 -12.61
N GLU A 84 -8.50 -14.63 -13.37
CA GLU A 84 -7.90 -13.39 -13.86
C GLU A 84 -7.58 -12.41 -12.74
N ILE A 85 -8.49 -12.23 -11.77
CA ILE A 85 -8.27 -11.40 -10.58
C ILE A 85 -7.16 -12.00 -9.73
N SER A 86 -7.19 -13.30 -9.48
CA SER A 86 -6.17 -14.01 -8.69
C SER A 86 -4.77 -13.82 -9.27
N ARG A 87 -4.62 -13.99 -10.59
CA ARG A 87 -3.36 -13.69 -11.31
C ARG A 87 -2.97 -12.22 -11.18
N SER A 88 -3.88 -11.31 -11.46
CA SER A 88 -3.61 -9.86 -11.43
C SER A 88 -3.22 -9.39 -10.03
N LEU A 89 -3.87 -9.91 -8.99
CA LEU A 89 -3.53 -9.66 -7.58
C LEU A 89 -2.14 -10.19 -7.24
N ASN A 90 -1.80 -11.41 -7.66
CA ASN A 90 -0.48 -11.99 -7.40
C ASN A 90 0.64 -11.19 -8.08
N GLU A 91 0.42 -10.81 -9.34
CA GLU A 91 1.32 -9.91 -10.08
C GLU A 91 1.41 -8.53 -9.40
N HIS A 92 0.29 -8.00 -8.91
CA HIS A 92 0.21 -6.75 -8.16
C HIS A 92 1.10 -6.77 -6.94
N LEU A 93 0.83 -7.68 -6.01
CA LEU A 93 1.47 -7.73 -4.70
C LEU A 93 2.96 -8.11 -4.75
N ARG A 94 3.38 -8.83 -5.80
CA ARG A 94 4.80 -9.17 -6.04
C ARG A 94 5.55 -8.13 -6.86
N TRP A 95 4.85 -7.08 -7.28
CA TRP A 95 5.37 -5.98 -8.11
C TRP A 95 5.94 -6.48 -9.44
N TRP A 96 5.41 -7.61 -9.92
CA TRP A 96 5.81 -8.19 -11.19
C TRP A 96 5.30 -7.40 -12.38
N ARG A 97 5.87 -7.72 -13.55
CA ARG A 97 5.33 -7.24 -14.82
C ARG A 97 3.88 -7.68 -14.93
N LYS A 98 2.99 -6.71 -15.04
CA LYS A 98 1.54 -6.93 -15.16
C LYS A 98 1.24 -7.49 -16.54
N THR A 99 0.49 -8.58 -16.60
CA THR A 99 -0.02 -9.18 -17.84
C THR A 99 -1.54 -9.09 -17.95
N GLY A 100 -2.21 -8.67 -16.87
CA GLY A 100 -3.66 -8.54 -16.78
C GLY A 100 -4.12 -7.18 -16.29
N LEU A 101 -5.07 -7.20 -15.37
CA LEU A 101 -5.65 -6.02 -14.74
C LEU A 101 -4.60 -5.35 -13.85
N ASP A 102 -4.60 -4.02 -13.84
CA ASP A 102 -3.76 -3.22 -12.93
C ASP A 102 -4.64 -2.19 -12.25
N ASN A 103 -5.70 -2.71 -11.60
CA ASN A 103 -6.75 -1.92 -10.99
C ASN A 103 -6.54 -1.68 -9.49
N PHE A 104 -5.38 -2.01 -8.95
CA PHE A 104 -5.12 -1.90 -7.51
C PHE A 104 -4.17 -0.75 -7.20
N MET A 105 -4.37 -0.13 -6.04
CA MET A 105 -3.43 0.84 -5.47
C MET A 105 -3.01 0.38 -4.08
N SER A 106 -1.71 0.22 -3.89
CA SER A 106 -1.15 -0.25 -2.62
C SER A 106 -1.02 0.88 -1.59
N TRP A 107 -1.38 0.53 -0.36
CA TRP A 107 -1.24 1.28 0.86
C TRP A 107 -0.54 0.40 1.90
N THR A 108 0.05 1.00 2.92
CA THR A 108 0.65 0.28 4.04
C THR A 108 0.20 0.87 5.37
N SER A 109 -0.04 0.04 6.37
CA SER A 109 -0.24 0.46 7.76
C SER A 109 1.08 0.59 8.53
N SER A 110 2.23 0.38 7.88
CA SER A 110 3.54 0.38 8.51
C SER A 110 4.35 1.61 8.09
N LEU A 111 4.40 2.61 8.95
CA LEU A 111 5.24 3.80 8.73
C LEU A 111 6.72 3.40 8.53
N LEU A 112 7.21 2.40 9.28
CA LEU A 112 8.54 1.82 9.09
C LEU A 112 8.79 1.38 7.64
N PHE A 113 7.84 0.65 7.05
CA PHE A 113 7.94 0.22 5.66
C PHE A 113 7.89 1.43 4.70
N ALA A 114 7.00 2.40 4.94
CA ALA A 114 6.91 3.60 4.11
C ALA A 114 8.23 4.39 4.10
N LEU A 115 8.82 4.65 5.27
CA LEU A 115 10.10 5.34 5.41
C LEU A 115 11.25 4.57 4.73
N GLN A 116 11.34 3.25 4.93
CA GLN A 116 12.33 2.43 4.24
C GLN A 116 12.12 2.41 2.72
N TYR A 117 10.87 2.50 2.27
CA TYR A 117 10.54 2.51 0.86
C TYR A 117 10.93 3.84 0.19
N ILE A 118 10.80 4.98 0.89
CA ILE A 118 11.35 6.28 0.45
C ILE A 118 12.85 6.16 0.19
N LEU A 119 13.62 5.65 1.17
CA LEU A 119 15.05 5.43 1.01
C LEU A 119 15.37 4.55 -0.21
N TYR A 120 14.59 3.48 -0.38
CA TYR A 120 14.75 2.58 -1.51
C TYR A 120 14.51 3.29 -2.86
N LEU A 121 13.45 4.08 -3.00
CA LEU A 121 13.16 4.82 -4.23
C LEU A 121 14.27 5.82 -4.55
N HIS A 122 14.72 6.58 -3.55
CA HIS A 122 15.80 7.55 -3.71
C HIS A 122 17.12 6.89 -4.16
N GLN A 123 17.42 5.69 -3.64
CA GLN A 123 18.69 5.01 -3.91
C GLN A 123 18.65 4.08 -5.13
N ALA A 124 17.48 3.66 -5.60
CA ALA A 124 17.36 2.70 -6.69
C ALA A 124 17.60 3.35 -8.06
N ASP A 125 18.45 2.74 -8.91
CA ASP A 125 18.78 3.29 -10.23
C ASP A 125 17.56 3.46 -11.16
N TRP A 126 16.50 2.66 -10.98
CA TRP A 126 15.29 2.76 -11.80
C TRP A 126 14.39 3.95 -11.43
N ASP A 127 14.41 4.36 -10.15
CA ASP A 127 13.62 5.50 -9.66
C ASP A 127 14.55 6.70 -9.46
N GLY A 128 15.40 6.70 -8.43
CA GLY A 128 16.45 7.69 -8.24
C GLY A 128 15.91 9.12 -8.13
N SER A 129 14.63 9.28 -7.78
CA SER A 129 14.01 10.59 -7.61
C SER A 129 14.65 11.30 -6.42
N ASN A 130 14.73 12.62 -6.49
CA ASN A 130 15.18 13.43 -5.36
C ASN A 130 14.15 13.36 -4.23
N LEU A 131 14.57 13.69 -3.00
CA LEU A 131 13.70 13.56 -1.83
C LEU A 131 12.55 14.56 -1.83
N ASP A 132 12.73 15.73 -2.42
CA ASP A 132 11.67 16.73 -2.63
C ASP A 132 10.60 16.27 -3.66
N GLU A 133 10.93 15.30 -4.50
CA GLU A 133 10.01 14.70 -5.47
C GLU A 133 9.25 13.49 -4.91
N ILE A 134 9.77 12.86 -3.84
CA ILE A 134 9.15 11.71 -3.19
C ILE A 134 8.22 12.21 -2.08
N LYS A 135 6.96 11.81 -2.15
CA LYS A 135 5.92 12.24 -1.21
C LYS A 135 5.37 11.06 -0.41
N LEU A 136 5.24 11.26 0.90
CA LEU A 136 4.49 10.40 1.81
C LEU A 136 3.07 10.95 1.95
N TYR A 137 2.10 10.17 1.49
CA TYR A 137 0.68 10.42 1.70
C TYR A 137 0.23 9.69 2.95
N VAL A 138 -0.35 10.42 3.90
CA VAL A 138 -0.96 9.87 5.10
C VAL A 138 -2.46 10.05 5.02
N MET A 139 -3.18 8.95 5.18
CA MET A 139 -4.63 8.90 5.00
C MET A 139 -5.30 8.51 6.30
N ASP A 140 -6.28 9.30 6.75
CA ASP A 140 -7.19 8.91 7.83
C ASP A 140 -8.36 8.12 7.23
N THR A 141 -8.35 6.80 7.42
CA THR A 141 -9.33 5.87 6.85
C THR A 141 -10.74 6.06 7.43
N SER A 142 -10.89 6.74 8.58
CA SER A 142 -12.20 7.06 9.14
C SER A 142 -13.00 8.04 8.27
N GLN A 143 -12.34 8.75 7.35
CA GLN A 143 -12.96 9.67 6.39
C GLN A 143 -13.42 8.98 5.10
N PHE A 144 -13.30 7.65 5.02
CA PHE A 144 -13.64 6.84 3.87
C PHE A 144 -14.77 5.86 4.19
N PRO A 145 -15.62 5.54 3.20
CA PRO A 145 -16.67 4.55 3.40
C PRO A 145 -16.08 3.15 3.63
N ARG A 146 -16.85 2.32 4.35
CA ARG A 146 -16.56 0.89 4.50
C ARG A 146 -16.36 0.25 3.12
N GLY A 147 -15.30 -0.54 2.98
CA GLY A 147 -14.92 -1.17 1.71
C GLY A 147 -14.04 -0.32 0.79
N ALA A 148 -13.63 0.88 1.20
CA ALA A 148 -12.62 1.66 0.44
C ALA A 148 -11.24 0.98 0.42
N PHE A 149 -10.92 0.24 1.48
CA PHE A 149 -9.67 -0.51 1.63
C PHE A 149 -9.97 -1.94 2.01
N LEU A 150 -9.11 -2.86 1.55
CA LEU A 150 -9.13 -4.24 2.00
C LEU A 150 -7.70 -4.74 2.18
N ARG A 151 -7.46 -5.49 3.24
CA ARG A 151 -6.15 -6.05 3.54
C ARG A 151 -5.75 -7.05 2.45
N ASP A 152 -4.49 -7.00 2.07
CA ASP A 152 -3.89 -7.94 1.14
C ASP A 152 -4.13 -9.43 1.50
N LEU A 153 -4.03 -9.79 2.79
CA LEU A 153 -4.17 -11.17 3.25
C LEU A 153 -5.61 -11.66 3.09
N ASP A 154 -6.58 -10.77 3.31
CA ASP A 154 -8.00 -11.09 3.14
C ASP A 154 -8.33 -11.26 1.65
N LEU A 155 -7.74 -10.42 0.79
CA LEU A 155 -7.81 -10.58 -0.67
C LEU A 155 -7.14 -11.87 -1.16
N ILE A 156 -5.97 -12.21 -0.63
CA ILE A 156 -5.28 -13.47 -0.92
C ILE A 156 -6.19 -14.64 -0.54
N ASP A 157 -6.80 -14.60 0.65
CA ASP A 157 -7.68 -15.65 1.13
C ASP A 157 -8.93 -15.82 0.25
N ALA A 158 -9.50 -14.72 -0.22
CA ALA A 158 -10.64 -14.73 -1.12
C ALA A 158 -10.33 -15.31 -2.51
N PHE A 159 -9.11 -15.10 -3.04
CA PHE A 159 -8.78 -15.40 -4.44
C PHE A 159 -7.79 -16.55 -4.67
N GLN A 160 -7.13 -17.09 -3.64
CA GLN A 160 -6.19 -18.21 -3.78
C GLN A 160 -6.83 -19.49 -4.33
N GLY A 161 -8.15 -19.67 -4.18
CA GLY A 161 -8.89 -20.84 -4.67
C GLY A 161 -9.20 -20.84 -6.17
N TYR A 162 -9.00 -19.71 -6.86
CA TYR A 162 -9.34 -19.56 -8.28
C TYR A 162 -8.17 -19.83 -9.24
N GLU A 163 -7.05 -20.30 -8.74
CA GLU A 163 -5.86 -20.54 -9.54
C GLU A 163 -6.01 -21.83 -10.35
N ASN A 164 -6.25 -21.70 -11.65
CA ASN A 164 -6.20 -22.84 -12.56
C ASN A 164 -4.73 -23.22 -12.81
N GLY A 165 -4.38 -24.48 -12.53
CA GLY A 165 -2.99 -25.01 -12.57
C GLY A 165 -2.27 -25.01 -13.93
N SER A 166 -2.67 -24.20 -14.91
CA SER A 166 -2.02 -24.12 -16.23
C SER A 166 -1.13 -22.88 -16.38
N GLY A 167 -0.15 -22.72 -15.48
CA GLY A 167 0.93 -21.76 -15.63
C GLY A 167 2.12 -22.40 -16.34
N ASN A 168 2.28 -22.10 -17.64
CA ASN A 168 3.40 -22.56 -18.45
C ASN A 168 4.75 -22.13 -17.83
N GLY A 169 5.52 -23.11 -17.33
CA GLY A 169 6.97 -22.98 -17.10
C GLY A 169 7.45 -22.24 -15.84
N LEU A 170 6.67 -21.33 -15.24
CA LEU A 170 7.01 -20.72 -13.95
C LEU A 170 6.37 -21.50 -12.81
N LYS A 171 7.03 -22.57 -12.36
CA LYS A 171 6.61 -23.37 -11.19
C LYS A 171 6.18 -22.46 -10.02
N SER A 172 4.93 -22.62 -9.58
CA SER A 172 4.47 -22.46 -8.19
C SER A 172 4.89 -21.20 -7.44
N LEU A 173 4.51 -20.01 -7.92
CA LEU A 173 4.55 -18.80 -7.08
C LEU A 173 3.18 -18.19 -7.07
N ASN A 174 2.28 -18.89 -6.40
CA ASN A 174 0.87 -18.59 -6.40
C ASN A 174 0.49 -17.74 -5.16
N LEU A 175 -0.76 -17.32 -5.03
CA LEU A 175 -1.24 -16.52 -3.90
C LEU A 175 -1.08 -17.27 -2.57
N LYS A 176 -1.27 -18.60 -2.57
CA LYS A 176 -1.08 -19.43 -1.37
C LYS A 176 0.38 -19.40 -0.88
N ASP A 177 1.35 -19.55 -1.79
CA ASP A 177 2.77 -19.45 -1.46
C ASP A 177 3.14 -18.04 -0.99
N PHE A 178 2.52 -17.02 -1.60
CA PHE A 178 2.70 -15.64 -1.20
C PHE A 178 2.12 -15.36 0.20
N ARG A 179 0.96 -15.95 0.52
CA ARG A 179 0.37 -15.91 1.85
C ARG A 179 1.33 -16.45 2.90
N GLN A 180 1.96 -17.59 2.60
CA GLN A 180 2.94 -18.21 3.50
C GLN A 180 4.16 -17.30 3.68
N LEU A 181 4.67 -16.69 2.60
CA LEU A 181 5.76 -15.71 2.68
C LEU A 181 5.43 -14.55 3.64
N ARG A 182 4.21 -14.01 3.56
CA ARG A 182 3.77 -12.92 4.44
C ARG A 182 3.59 -13.38 5.89
N THR A 183 2.92 -14.49 6.11
CA THR A 183 2.49 -14.92 7.45
C THR A 183 3.56 -15.67 8.25
N THR A 184 4.46 -16.41 7.62
CA THR A 184 5.42 -17.28 8.33
C THR A 184 6.87 -16.80 8.24
N LYS A 185 7.23 -16.06 7.18
CA LYS A 185 8.63 -15.67 6.93
C LYS A 185 8.96 -14.23 7.36
N GLY A 186 8.00 -13.52 7.95
CA GLY A 186 8.18 -12.15 8.46
C GLY A 186 8.13 -11.05 7.39
N PHE A 187 7.72 -11.38 6.17
CA PHE A 187 7.61 -10.43 5.05
C PHE A 187 6.22 -9.76 4.95
N TYR A 188 5.47 -9.73 6.05
CA TYR A 188 4.25 -8.94 6.10
C TYR A 188 4.58 -7.48 6.40
N PHE A 189 4.11 -6.55 5.57
CA PHE A 189 4.39 -5.13 5.72
C PHE A 189 3.12 -4.28 5.87
N GLY A 190 2.02 -4.92 6.30
CA GLY A 190 0.76 -4.20 6.56
C GLY A 190 0.09 -3.67 5.30
N GLU A 191 0.14 -4.39 4.17
CA GLU A 191 -0.39 -3.88 2.91
C GLU A 191 -1.94 -3.92 2.88
N TYR A 192 -2.54 -2.83 2.40
CA TYR A 192 -3.96 -2.72 2.08
C TYR A 192 -4.07 -2.24 0.64
N LEU A 193 -5.12 -2.66 -0.06
CA LEU A 193 -5.38 -2.20 -1.42
C LEU A 193 -6.63 -1.33 -1.44
N SER A 194 -6.64 -0.33 -2.31
CA SER A 194 -7.85 0.25 -2.89
C SER A 194 -7.95 -0.16 -4.37
N GLN A 195 -9.10 0.08 -5.01
CA GLN A 195 -9.31 -0.23 -6.43
C GLN A 195 -9.82 0.98 -7.21
N GLY A 196 -9.57 0.99 -8.53
CA GLY A 196 -10.06 2.04 -9.42
C GLY A 196 -9.48 3.42 -9.11
N SER A 197 -10.37 4.39 -9.04
CA SER A 197 -10.10 5.77 -8.63
C SER A 197 -10.59 6.02 -7.22
N MET A 198 -9.82 6.81 -6.49
CA MET A 198 -10.11 7.22 -5.12
C MET A 198 -9.83 8.70 -4.96
N ARG A 199 -10.87 9.46 -4.61
CA ARG A 199 -10.76 10.88 -4.29
C ARG A 199 -10.23 11.02 -2.86
N VAL A 200 -9.12 11.74 -2.73
CA VAL A 200 -8.41 11.97 -1.45
C VAL A 200 -8.33 13.44 -1.06
N ALA A 201 -8.89 14.34 -1.88
CA ALA A 201 -8.97 15.77 -1.60
C ALA A 201 -9.52 16.04 -0.19
N GLY A 202 -8.72 16.71 0.65
CA GLY A 202 -9.07 17.04 2.04
C GLY A 202 -9.10 15.85 3.01
N LYS A 203 -8.72 14.65 2.57
CA LYS A 203 -8.72 13.40 3.35
C LYS A 203 -7.33 12.78 3.51
N CYS A 204 -6.30 13.45 2.98
CA CYS A 204 -4.91 13.05 3.13
C CYS A 204 -4.02 14.23 3.49
N GLN A 205 -2.98 13.93 4.26
CA GLN A 205 -1.84 14.79 4.46
C GLN A 205 -0.70 14.37 3.54
N VAL A 206 0.09 15.32 3.08
CA VAL A 206 1.20 15.08 2.16
C VAL A 206 2.46 15.67 2.73
N ILE A 207 3.46 14.82 2.93
CA ILE A 207 4.75 15.18 3.49
C ILE A 207 5.82 14.89 2.44
N SER A 208 6.65 15.88 2.16
CA SER A 208 7.81 15.70 1.27
C SER A 208 8.92 14.93 1.99
N ALA A 209 9.64 14.06 1.28
CA ALA A 209 10.61 13.17 1.92
C ALA A 209 11.89 13.89 2.39
N ASP A 210 12.25 15.01 1.78
CA ASP A 210 13.33 15.89 2.25
C ASP A 210 13.09 16.35 3.71
N LEU A 211 11.85 16.71 4.06
CA LEU A 211 11.47 17.06 5.43
C LEU A 211 11.65 15.89 6.42
N LEU A 212 11.54 14.65 5.95
CA LEU A 212 11.71 13.45 6.77
C LEU A 212 13.19 13.06 6.91
N PHE A 213 14.08 13.50 6.02
CA PHE A 213 15.43 12.94 5.90
C PHE A 213 16.60 13.92 5.80
N GLU A 214 16.40 15.19 5.44
CA GLU A 214 17.49 16.17 5.23
C GLU A 214 17.59 17.23 6.33
N GLY A 215 16.64 17.28 7.29
CA GLY A 215 16.75 18.12 8.49
C GLY A 215 15.41 18.47 9.13
N GLY A 216 15.45 19.14 10.29
CA GLY A 216 14.25 19.59 11.01
C GLY A 216 13.67 18.57 12.01
N GLU A 217 12.54 18.91 12.60
CA GLU A 217 11.89 18.14 13.68
C GLU A 217 11.50 16.72 13.22
N LEU A 218 10.96 16.60 12.01
CA LEU A 218 10.56 15.30 11.43
C LEU A 218 11.75 14.37 11.17
N HIS A 219 12.90 14.91 10.72
CA HIS A 219 14.13 14.13 10.60
C HIS A 219 14.59 13.57 11.94
N LEU A 220 14.56 14.39 12.99
CA LEU A 220 14.90 13.95 14.35
C LEU A 220 13.97 12.85 14.82
N VAL A 221 12.67 13.00 14.59
CA VAL A 221 11.66 11.98 14.90
C VAL A 221 11.95 10.67 14.16
N VAL A 222 12.24 10.70 12.86
CA VAL A 222 12.59 9.48 12.09
C VAL A 222 13.84 8.82 12.65
N ARG A 223 14.87 9.60 13.01
CA ARG A 223 16.11 9.11 13.62
C ARG A 223 15.90 8.53 15.02
N ILE A 224 15.01 9.12 15.82
CA ILE A 224 14.64 8.62 17.15
C ILE A 224 13.86 7.30 17.04
N LEU A 225 12.91 7.25 16.11
CA LEU A 225 12.08 6.06 15.90
C LEU A 225 12.91 4.90 15.38
N GLN A 226 13.86 5.16 14.48
CA GLN A 226 14.64 4.13 13.78
C GLN A 226 16.10 4.57 13.62
N PRO A 227 16.91 4.49 14.70
CA PRO A 227 18.31 4.90 14.68
C PRO A 227 19.17 4.05 13.73
N GLU A 228 18.67 2.89 13.33
CA GLU A 228 19.32 1.95 12.42
C GLU A 228 19.00 2.21 10.94
N PHE A 229 18.24 3.25 10.59
CA PHE A 229 18.11 3.64 9.20
C PHE A 229 19.49 3.96 8.62
N GLY A 230 19.77 3.36 7.47
CA GLY A 230 21.02 3.64 6.74
C GLY A 230 21.12 5.12 6.40
N ASP A 231 22.36 5.59 6.23
CA ASP A 231 22.59 6.95 5.74
C ASP A 231 21.93 7.09 4.35
N ILE A 232 21.08 8.10 4.21
CA ILE A 232 20.32 8.33 2.98
C ILE A 232 21.25 8.63 1.81
N HIS A 233 22.41 9.23 2.09
CA HIS A 233 23.43 9.55 1.09
C HIS A 233 24.35 8.36 0.79
N SER A 234 24.31 7.29 1.60
CA SER A 234 25.09 6.09 1.33
C SER A 234 24.39 5.22 0.28
N ARG A 235 24.97 5.14 -0.92
CA ARG A 235 24.59 4.11 -1.90
C ARG A 235 25.03 2.76 -1.33
N ARG A 236 24.08 1.85 -1.10
CA ARG A 236 24.41 0.47 -0.76
C ARG A 236 24.92 -0.24 -2.01
N ASP A 237 26.00 -1.01 -1.89
CA ASP A 237 26.46 -1.89 -2.97
C ASP A 237 25.43 -3.02 -3.20
N GLY A 238 24.95 -3.16 -4.44
CA GLY A 238 23.95 -4.14 -4.85
C GLY A 238 22.51 -3.61 -4.87
N GLU A 239 21.58 -4.36 -5.46
CA GLU A 239 20.18 -3.94 -5.59
C GLU A 239 19.53 -3.85 -4.19
N PRO A 240 19.10 -2.66 -3.73
CA PRO A 240 18.61 -2.50 -2.37
C PRO A 240 17.32 -3.29 -2.17
N SER A 241 17.35 -4.37 -1.38
CA SER A 241 16.16 -5.16 -1.10
C SER A 241 15.40 -4.57 0.09
N TRP A 242 14.48 -3.62 -0.17
CA TRP A 242 13.68 -2.96 0.86
C TRP A 242 12.97 -3.96 1.79
N ALA A 243 12.49 -5.09 1.26
CA ALA A 243 11.72 -6.07 2.03
C ALA A 243 12.59 -6.78 3.09
N LYS A 244 13.85 -7.09 2.76
CA LYS A 244 14.79 -7.66 3.72
C LYS A 244 15.20 -6.64 4.77
N GLU A 245 15.36 -5.39 4.37
CA GLU A 245 15.73 -4.32 5.30
C GLU A 245 14.62 -4.01 6.30
N VAL A 246 13.36 -3.91 5.84
CA VAL A 246 12.23 -3.73 6.77
C VAL A 246 12.11 -4.89 7.73
N LYS A 247 12.37 -6.13 7.27
CA LYS A 247 12.42 -7.28 8.16
C LYS A 247 13.53 -7.14 9.21
N ARG A 248 14.74 -6.77 8.81
CA ARG A 248 15.90 -6.54 9.72
C ARG A 248 15.57 -5.47 10.76
N LEU A 249 15.06 -4.31 10.34
CA LEU A 249 14.66 -3.21 11.22
C LEU A 249 13.57 -3.64 12.20
N ARG A 250 12.58 -4.41 11.71
CA ARG A 250 11.52 -4.91 12.60
C ARG A 250 12.05 -5.88 13.65
N GLU A 251 12.99 -6.76 13.27
CA GLU A 251 13.61 -7.72 14.19
C GLU A 251 14.43 -7.02 15.29
N SER A 252 14.96 -5.82 15.04
CA SER A 252 15.66 -5.06 16.08
C SER A 252 14.71 -4.39 17.08
N ILE A 253 13.51 -3.99 16.65
CA ILE A 253 12.49 -3.39 17.53
C ILE A 253 11.73 -4.47 18.31
N TRP A 254 11.35 -5.56 17.63
CA TRP A 254 10.60 -6.67 18.21
C TRP A 254 11.35 -8.00 18.02
N PRO A 255 12.47 -8.21 18.74
CA PRO A 255 13.19 -9.47 18.68
C PRO A 255 12.27 -10.62 19.10
N SER A 256 12.08 -11.57 18.19
CA SER A 256 11.21 -12.74 18.39
C SER A 256 11.58 -13.45 19.70
N ALA A 257 10.58 -13.73 20.54
CA ALA A 257 10.68 -14.15 21.93
C ALA A 257 11.84 -15.13 22.28
N LYS A 258 12.89 -14.58 22.90
CA LYS A 258 13.40 -14.88 24.25
C LYS A 258 14.14 -13.64 24.75
N PRO A 259 13.91 -13.16 25.99
CA PRO A 259 14.55 -11.93 26.45
C PRO A 259 16.04 -12.18 26.73
N PRO A 260 16.98 -11.35 26.24
CA PRO A 260 18.08 -10.97 27.11
C PRO A 260 17.49 -10.09 28.23
N PRO A 261 17.95 -10.21 29.47
CA PRO A 261 17.43 -9.40 30.56
C PRO A 261 17.91 -7.96 30.39
N THR A 262 17.16 -7.15 29.65
CA THR A 262 17.02 -5.70 29.87
C THR A 262 15.88 -5.18 29.01
N LYS A 263 14.77 -4.91 29.70
CA LYS A 263 13.63 -4.05 29.35
C LYS A 263 13.88 -3.16 28.12
N PHE A 264 13.29 -3.49 26.96
CA PHE A 264 13.02 -2.44 25.97
C PHE A 264 11.94 -1.53 26.58
N ARG A 265 12.38 -0.39 27.10
CA ARG A 265 11.52 0.68 27.54
C ARG A 265 11.68 1.73 26.46
N ALA A 266 10.62 1.96 25.68
CA ALA A 266 10.62 3.08 24.73
C ALA A 266 11.10 4.32 25.49
N SER A 267 12.10 5.02 24.95
CA SER A 267 12.59 6.22 25.61
C SER A 267 11.45 7.25 25.67
N LYS A 268 11.52 8.19 26.62
CA LYS A 268 10.57 9.32 26.63
C LYS A 268 10.57 10.04 25.28
N ASP A 269 11.73 10.11 24.64
CA ASP A 269 11.93 10.73 23.33
C ASP A 269 11.21 9.95 22.23
N GLN A 270 11.18 8.60 22.29
CA GLN A 270 10.41 7.79 21.35
C GLN A 270 8.90 7.94 21.51
N ILE A 271 8.41 8.09 22.74
CA ILE A 271 6.98 8.35 22.99
C ILE A 271 6.61 9.76 22.50
N ALA A 272 7.44 10.77 22.84
CA ALA A 272 7.25 12.14 22.37
C ALA A 272 7.28 12.26 20.84
N ALA A 273 8.18 11.52 20.18
CA ALA A 273 8.29 11.50 18.72
C ALA A 273 7.04 10.90 18.03
N VAL A 274 6.41 9.89 18.64
CA VAL A 274 5.12 9.36 18.16
C VAL A 274 4.00 10.37 18.34
N ASP A 275 3.98 11.07 19.48
CA ASP A 275 2.99 12.11 19.76
C ASP A 275 3.16 13.32 18.81
N GLU A 276 4.40 13.71 18.47
CA GLU A 276 4.68 14.77 17.49
C GLU A 276 4.19 14.41 16.09
N ILE A 277 4.39 13.16 15.63
CA ILE A 277 3.77 12.69 14.38
C ILE A 277 2.26 12.73 14.51
N ALA A 278 1.69 12.26 15.61
CA ALA A 278 0.24 12.25 15.80
C ALA A 278 -0.36 13.66 15.83
N MET A 279 0.37 14.67 16.29
CA MET A 279 -0.04 16.08 16.26
C MET A 279 0.04 16.71 14.88
N LEU A 280 0.89 16.15 14.01
CA LEU A 280 0.96 16.51 12.59
C LEU A 280 -0.06 15.73 11.74
N LEU A 281 -0.75 14.72 12.27
CA LEU A 281 -1.75 13.89 11.57
C LEU A 281 -3.20 14.27 11.90
#